data_AF-A0A965LE38-F1
#
_entry.id   AF-A0A965LE38-F1
#
_cell.length_a   1.000
_cell.length_b   1.000
_cell.length_c   1.000
_cell.angle_alpha   90.00
_cell.angle_beta   90.00
_cell.angle_gamma   90.00
#
_symmetry.space_group_name_H-M   'P 1'
#
loop_
_entity.id
_entity.type
_entity.pdbx_description
1 polymer ?
#
loop_
_entity_poly.entity_id
_entity_poly.type
_entity_poly.pdbx_seq_one_letter_code
_entity_poly.pdbx_strand_id
1 'polypeptide(L)'
;MKQSTPLSALALFAAHTVWAGPATYTKPNLDTTPPGETKSVNFNGASFINKGLVGMGELASGALDERGDSQGSFSSFKIDPKTWHRNPDGSYAGVLPDRGYNAKGLADYPARIQRYEVTFRPDYGRTNVAQPNLTLAFKSTHTLLDFKGNLTTGLDPDGDTLHGFSPVPVKDGKLTVDAEGLGLCKDGSFYVSEEYGATIYHVDSTGRMLGLITPPTFQRLYDFRSGGEIPNRRATR
;
A
#
# COMPACT_ATOMS: atom_id res chain seq x y z
N MET A 1 22.33 1.24 82.71
CA MET A 1 21.45 1.99 81.79
C MET A 1 22.29 2.49 80.62
N LYS A 2 22.15 1.92 79.43
CA LYS A 2 22.71 2.44 78.18
C LYS A 2 21.53 2.69 77.23
N GLN A 3 21.41 3.93 76.78
CA GLN A 3 20.34 4.43 75.91
C GLN A 3 20.43 3.82 74.51
N SER A 4 19.27 3.49 73.95
CA SER A 4 19.07 3.10 72.57
C SER A 4 18.89 4.32 71.67
N THR A 5 19.59 4.37 70.54
CA THR A 5 19.30 5.26 69.40
C THR A 5 18.74 4.43 68.24
N PRO A 6 17.63 4.83 67.60
CA PRO A 6 17.16 4.18 66.39
C PRO A 6 17.88 4.76 65.16
N LEU A 7 18.38 3.89 64.27
CA LEU A 7 18.79 4.30 62.92
C LEU A 7 17.56 4.35 62.02
N SER A 8 17.20 5.54 61.56
CA SER A 8 16.22 5.73 60.49
C SER A 8 16.88 5.40 59.14
N ALA A 9 16.35 4.40 58.43
CA ALA A 9 16.76 4.10 57.06
C ALA A 9 16.05 5.08 56.10
N LEU A 10 16.84 5.91 55.41
CA LEU A 10 16.35 6.83 54.39
C LEU A 10 16.29 6.08 53.04
N ALA A 11 15.09 5.74 52.58
CA ALA A 11 14.89 5.16 51.25
C ALA A 11 15.02 6.26 50.18
N LEU A 12 16.07 6.17 49.36
CA LEU A 12 16.28 7.06 48.23
C LEU A 12 15.36 6.60 47.07
N PHE A 13 14.22 7.26 46.89
CA PHE A 13 13.41 7.09 45.67
C PHE A 13 14.08 7.84 44.52
N ALA A 14 14.82 7.11 43.67
CA ALA A 14 15.27 7.64 42.39
C ALA A 14 14.05 7.75 41.45
N ALA A 15 13.54 8.97 41.27
CA ALA A 15 12.52 9.26 40.27
C ALA A 15 13.14 9.09 38.87
N HIS A 16 12.85 7.97 38.21
CA HIS A 16 13.22 7.76 36.82
C HIS A 16 12.14 8.41 35.95
N THR A 17 12.44 9.57 35.36
CA THR A 17 11.62 10.14 34.29
C THR A 17 11.86 9.32 33.03
N VAL A 18 10.99 8.35 32.74
CA VAL A 18 10.99 7.64 31.46
C VAL A 18 10.23 8.49 30.44
N TRP A 19 10.96 9.30 29.68
CA TRP A 19 10.38 10.01 28.53
C TRP A 19 10.49 9.11 27.30
N ALA A 20 9.52 8.23 27.09
CA ALA A 20 9.41 7.40 25.89
C ALA A 20 8.50 8.10 24.87
N GLY A 21 8.98 9.19 24.27
CA GLY A 21 8.36 9.77 23.08
C GLY A 21 8.91 9.12 21.80
N PRO A 22 8.12 8.95 20.73
CA PRO A 22 8.64 8.50 19.45
C PRO A 22 9.68 9.50 18.91
N ALA A 23 10.74 9.00 18.29
CA ALA A 23 11.71 9.86 17.61
C ALA A 23 10.97 10.71 16.55
N THR A 24 11.02 12.03 16.70
CA THR A 24 10.41 12.97 15.76
C THR A 24 11.46 13.43 14.77
N TYR A 25 11.29 13.07 13.50
CA TYR A 25 12.16 13.50 12.42
C TYR A 25 11.58 14.76 11.77
N THR A 26 12.24 15.91 11.96
CA THR A 26 11.83 17.21 11.37
C THR A 26 12.48 17.49 10.01
N LYS A 27 13.30 16.56 9.52
CA LYS A 27 13.94 16.54 8.19
C LYS A 27 13.86 15.12 7.64
N PRO A 28 13.95 14.91 6.30
CA PRO A 28 13.99 13.58 5.72
C PRO A 28 15.07 12.72 6.38
N ASN A 29 14.66 11.59 6.96
CA ASN A 29 15.58 10.61 7.51
C ASN A 29 16.05 9.70 6.37
N LEU A 30 16.97 10.20 5.56
CA LEU A 30 17.53 9.45 4.43
C LEU A 30 18.45 8.35 4.94
N ASP A 31 18.25 7.15 4.41
CA ASP A 31 19.16 6.04 4.66
C ASP A 31 20.36 6.12 3.71
N THR A 32 21.54 6.43 4.24
CA THR A 32 22.79 6.50 3.47
C THR A 32 23.58 5.18 3.50
N THR A 33 22.98 4.08 4.01
CA THR A 33 23.62 2.76 3.95
C THR A 33 23.88 2.37 2.49
N PRO A 34 25.14 2.01 2.14
CA PRO A 34 25.45 1.61 0.77
C PRO A 34 24.59 0.44 0.28
N PRO A 35 24.31 0.33 -1.03
CA PRO A 35 23.67 -0.86 -1.59
C PRO A 35 24.42 -2.14 -1.20
N GLY A 36 23.70 -3.11 -0.64
CA GLY A 36 24.26 -4.39 -0.18
C GLY A 36 24.74 -4.40 1.28
N GLU A 37 24.81 -3.25 1.94
CA GLU A 37 25.14 -3.16 3.36
C GLU A 37 23.91 -3.29 4.26
N THR A 38 24.13 -3.72 5.51
CA THR A 38 23.06 -3.89 6.49
C THR A 38 22.99 -2.72 7.45
N LYS A 39 21.78 -2.32 7.86
CA LYS A 39 21.55 -1.27 8.86
C LYS A 39 20.80 -1.82 10.05
N SER A 40 21.25 -1.50 11.25
CA SER A 40 20.58 -1.93 12.49
C SER A 40 19.92 -0.78 13.21
N VAL A 41 18.74 -1.03 13.78
CA VAL A 41 18.06 -0.12 14.72
C VAL A 41 17.67 -0.89 15.97
N ASN A 42 17.91 -0.32 17.15
CA ASN A 42 17.48 -0.91 18.41
C ASN A 42 16.17 -0.25 18.84
N PHE A 43 15.15 -1.07 19.09
CA PHE A 43 13.84 -0.61 19.56
C PHE A 43 13.32 -1.56 20.63
N ASN A 44 12.95 -0.99 21.79
CA ASN A 44 12.41 -1.72 22.94
C ASN A 44 13.26 -2.95 23.36
N GLY A 45 14.59 -2.80 23.40
CA GLY A 45 15.51 -3.88 23.76
C GLY A 45 15.75 -4.95 22.68
N ALA A 46 15.08 -4.86 21.53
CA ALA A 46 15.32 -5.71 20.37
C ALA A 46 16.15 -4.98 19.30
N SER A 47 17.01 -5.72 18.60
CA SER A 47 17.77 -5.21 17.46
C SER A 47 17.13 -5.68 16.15
N PHE A 48 16.79 -4.73 15.29
CA PHE A 48 16.21 -4.97 13.97
C PHE A 48 17.24 -4.64 12.90
N ILE A 49 17.51 -5.60 12.02
CA ILE A 49 18.51 -5.46 10.95
C ILE A 49 17.79 -5.38 9.60
N ASN A 50 17.89 -4.23 8.93
CA ASN A 50 17.59 -4.10 7.52
C ASN A 50 18.77 -4.69 6.72
N LYS A 51 18.49 -5.71 5.90
CA LYS A 51 19.49 -6.43 5.10
C LYS A 51 19.67 -5.88 3.68
N GLY A 52 19.00 -4.78 3.33
CA GLY A 52 18.99 -4.27 1.97
C GLY A 52 18.21 -5.17 1.01
N LEU A 53 18.62 -5.20 -0.27
CA LEU A 53 18.05 -6.08 -1.28
C LEU A 53 18.46 -7.53 -1.00
N VAL A 54 17.51 -8.34 -0.50
CA VAL A 54 17.73 -9.76 -0.20
C VAL A 54 17.14 -10.69 -1.26
N GLY A 55 16.64 -10.13 -2.36
CA GLY A 55 16.30 -10.93 -3.52
C GLY A 55 15.61 -10.20 -4.65
N MET A 56 15.56 -10.88 -5.79
CA MET A 56 15.07 -10.39 -7.06
C MET A 56 14.26 -11.50 -7.73
N GLY A 57 13.19 -11.09 -8.41
CA GLY A 57 12.45 -11.92 -9.33
C GLY A 57 12.20 -11.18 -10.64
N GLU A 58 11.87 -11.93 -11.67
CA GLU A 58 11.61 -11.42 -13.00
C GLU A 58 10.28 -12.01 -13.49
N LEU A 59 9.55 -11.23 -14.28
CA LEU A 59 8.41 -11.70 -15.05
C LEU A 59 8.72 -11.50 -16.53
N ALA A 60 8.42 -12.50 -17.36
CA ALA A 60 8.62 -12.40 -18.79
C ALA A 60 7.75 -11.27 -19.36
N SER A 61 8.34 -10.40 -20.20
CA SER A 61 7.65 -9.25 -20.79
C SER A 61 6.49 -9.62 -21.72
N GLY A 62 6.42 -10.86 -22.17
CA GLY A 62 5.32 -11.41 -22.98
C GLY A 62 4.47 -12.45 -22.24
N ALA A 63 4.56 -12.53 -20.90
CA ALA A 63 3.67 -13.39 -20.12
C ALA A 63 2.22 -12.98 -20.39
N LEU A 64 1.34 -13.94 -20.69
CA LEU A 64 -0.07 -13.68 -21.00
C LEU A 64 -0.96 -14.02 -19.81
N ASP A 65 -2.03 -13.26 -19.62
CA ASP A 65 -3.07 -13.57 -18.63
C ASP A 65 -4.15 -14.51 -19.21
N GLU A 66 -5.19 -14.84 -18.44
CA GLU A 66 -6.29 -15.74 -18.88
C GLU A 66 -7.11 -15.19 -20.05
N ARG A 67 -6.94 -13.90 -20.40
CA ARG A 67 -7.63 -13.23 -21.51
C ARG A 67 -6.76 -13.18 -22.76
N GLY A 68 -5.51 -13.65 -22.69
CA GLY A 68 -4.54 -13.61 -23.78
C GLY A 68 -3.85 -12.26 -23.92
N ASP A 69 -4.03 -11.34 -22.95
CA ASP A 69 -3.35 -10.06 -22.93
C ASP A 69 -2.00 -10.20 -22.24
N SER A 70 -1.00 -9.43 -22.69
CA SER A 70 0.28 -9.35 -21.99
C SER A 70 0.11 -8.77 -20.59
N GLN A 71 0.69 -9.45 -19.60
CA GLN A 71 0.85 -8.97 -18.23
C GLN A 71 1.81 -7.78 -18.25
N GLY A 72 1.51 -6.71 -17.50
CA GLY A 72 2.08 -5.40 -17.75
C GLY A 72 2.69 -4.72 -16.52
N SER A 73 2.53 -3.39 -16.44
CA SER A 73 3.12 -2.56 -15.39
C SER A 73 2.29 -2.63 -14.12
N PHE A 74 2.94 -2.94 -13.00
CA PHE A 74 2.30 -3.03 -11.69
C PHE A 74 2.30 -1.67 -10.99
N SER A 75 1.14 -1.07 -10.75
CA SER A 75 1.01 0.15 -9.93
C SER A 75 0.84 -0.11 -8.43
N SER A 76 0.34 -1.29 -8.07
CA SER A 76 0.20 -1.71 -6.69
C SER A 76 0.62 -3.15 -6.50
N PHE A 77 1.02 -3.45 -5.27
CA PHE A 77 1.31 -4.78 -4.78
C PHE A 77 0.72 -4.93 -3.39
N LYS A 78 0.04 -6.05 -3.13
CA LYS A 78 -0.46 -6.43 -1.81
C LYS A 78 -0.28 -7.92 -1.62
N ILE A 79 0.18 -8.28 -0.43
CA ILE A 79 0.23 -9.65 0.06
C ILE A 79 -1.10 -9.96 0.72
N ASP A 80 -1.74 -11.07 0.34
CA ASP A 80 -2.89 -11.60 1.08
C ASP A 80 -2.42 -12.26 2.39
N PRO A 81 -2.73 -11.70 3.57
CA PRO A 81 -2.27 -12.23 4.84
C PRO A 81 -2.89 -13.59 5.19
N LYS A 82 -3.98 -14.00 4.55
CA LYS A 82 -4.59 -15.33 4.78
C LYS A 82 -3.78 -16.45 4.14
N THR A 83 -3.14 -16.16 3.00
CA THR A 83 -2.33 -17.12 2.27
C THR A 83 -0.83 -16.93 2.50
N TRP A 84 -0.42 -15.79 3.07
CA TRP A 84 0.97 -15.52 3.36
C TRP A 84 1.49 -16.38 4.49
N HIS A 85 2.45 -17.23 4.19
CA HIS A 85 3.10 -18.07 5.19
C HIS A 85 4.54 -18.38 4.80
N ARG A 86 5.33 -18.75 5.82
CA ARG A 86 6.66 -19.30 5.63
C ARG A 86 6.54 -20.83 5.53
N ASN A 87 7.07 -21.39 4.47
CA ASN A 87 7.18 -22.82 4.23
C ASN A 87 8.19 -23.49 5.18
N PRO A 88 8.11 -24.83 5.37
CA PRO A 88 9.06 -25.57 6.21
C PRO A 88 10.51 -25.44 5.76
N ASP A 89 10.75 -25.30 4.44
CA ASP A 89 12.08 -25.08 3.85
C ASP A 89 12.61 -23.64 4.04
N GLY A 90 11.81 -22.78 4.67
CA GLY A 90 12.15 -21.39 4.97
C GLY A 90 11.83 -20.39 3.87
N SER A 91 11.27 -20.83 2.74
CA SER A 91 10.74 -19.94 1.70
C SER A 91 9.41 -19.31 2.12
N TYR A 92 8.97 -18.25 1.45
CA TYR A 92 7.67 -17.62 1.66
C TYR A 92 6.72 -17.87 0.49
N ALA A 93 5.45 -18.08 0.79
CA ALA A 93 4.35 -18.20 -0.17
C ALA A 93 3.41 -16.99 -0.10
N GLY A 94 2.87 -16.53 -1.22
CA GLY A 94 1.99 -15.34 -1.24
C GLY A 94 1.25 -15.08 -2.54
N VAL A 95 0.42 -14.03 -2.56
CA VAL A 95 -0.35 -13.56 -3.72
C VAL A 95 -0.18 -12.07 -3.96
N LEU A 96 -0.10 -11.63 -5.24
CA LEU A 96 0.11 -10.23 -5.68
C LEU A 96 -0.89 -9.78 -6.77
N PRO A 97 -1.25 -8.47 -6.86
CA PRO A 97 -2.03 -7.84 -7.94
C PRO A 97 -1.20 -7.16 -9.07
N ASP A 98 -1.85 -6.84 -10.21
CA ASP A 98 -1.32 -6.13 -11.39
C ASP A 98 -2.36 -5.18 -12.04
N ARG A 99 -1.88 -4.16 -12.78
CA ARG A 99 -2.61 -3.15 -13.58
C ARG A 99 -2.56 -3.41 -15.11
N GLY A 100 -1.79 -4.35 -15.64
CA GLY A 100 -1.81 -4.66 -17.09
C GLY A 100 -0.96 -3.71 -17.96
N TYR A 101 -0.90 -3.97 -19.27
CA TYR A 101 0.16 -3.49 -20.18
C TYR A 101 -0.10 -2.13 -20.85
N ASN A 102 0.90 -1.24 -20.84
CA ASN A 102 0.82 0.15 -21.36
C ASN A 102 2.05 0.59 -22.20
N ALA A 103 2.38 -0.06 -23.32
CA ALA A 103 3.56 0.35 -24.13
C ALA A 103 3.28 1.08 -25.46
N LYS A 104 2.03 1.19 -25.93
CA LYS A 104 1.71 1.80 -27.25
C LYS A 104 0.47 2.71 -27.25
N GLY A 105 0.19 3.36 -26.13
CA GLY A 105 -1.07 4.07 -25.89
C GLY A 105 -2.06 3.19 -25.14
N LEU A 106 -3.16 3.80 -24.66
CA LEU A 106 -4.16 3.12 -23.83
C LEU A 106 -4.86 2.02 -24.64
N ALA A 107 -4.90 0.82 -24.07
CA ALA A 107 -5.65 -0.30 -24.62
C ALA A 107 -7.06 -0.30 -24.04
N ASP A 108 -8.08 -0.53 -24.88
CA ASP A 108 -9.42 -0.83 -24.37
C ASP A 108 -9.40 -2.24 -23.79
N TYR A 109 -9.26 -2.32 -22.47
CA TYR A 109 -9.34 -3.58 -21.77
C TYR A 109 -10.22 -3.51 -20.51
N PRO A 110 -10.89 -4.60 -20.13
CA PRO A 110 -11.57 -4.67 -18.83
C PRO A 110 -10.54 -4.65 -17.71
N ALA A 111 -10.63 -3.66 -16.82
CA ALA A 111 -9.76 -3.57 -15.67
C ALA A 111 -9.87 -4.84 -14.82
N ARG A 112 -8.77 -5.25 -14.20
CA ARG A 112 -8.64 -6.57 -13.58
C ARG A 112 -7.59 -6.58 -12.50
N ILE A 113 -7.69 -7.55 -11.60
CA ILE A 113 -6.68 -7.92 -10.62
C ILE A 113 -6.12 -9.26 -11.03
N GLN A 114 -4.81 -9.34 -11.27
CA GLN A 114 -4.14 -10.61 -11.48
C GLN A 114 -3.74 -11.21 -10.13
N ARG A 115 -3.65 -12.52 -10.06
CA ARG A 115 -3.20 -13.26 -8.87
C ARG A 115 -1.97 -14.05 -9.24
N TYR A 116 -0.90 -13.83 -8.50
CA TYR A 116 0.30 -14.65 -8.57
C TYR A 116 0.42 -15.55 -7.35
N GLU A 117 1.23 -16.59 -7.46
CA GLU A 117 1.82 -17.29 -6.35
C GLU A 117 3.28 -16.85 -6.25
N VAL A 118 3.68 -16.35 -5.09
CA VAL A 118 5.05 -15.90 -4.81
C VAL A 118 5.79 -17.03 -4.16
N THR A 119 6.99 -17.39 -4.64
CA THR A 119 7.96 -18.12 -3.82
C THR A 119 9.17 -17.23 -3.59
N PHE A 120 9.58 -17.06 -2.33
CA PHE A 120 10.72 -16.21 -2.00
C PHE A 120 11.70 -16.88 -1.06
N ARG A 121 12.97 -16.96 -1.48
CA ARG A 121 14.11 -17.49 -0.72
C ARG A 121 15.15 -16.38 -0.49
N PRO A 122 14.95 -15.52 0.51
CA PRO A 122 15.84 -14.38 0.74
C PRO A 122 17.29 -14.81 1.00
N ASP A 123 18.23 -14.11 0.37
CA ASP A 123 19.65 -14.24 0.66
C ASP A 123 20.02 -13.38 1.87
N TYR A 124 20.32 -14.04 3.00
CA TYR A 124 20.74 -13.37 4.23
C TYR A 124 22.26 -13.33 4.42
N GLY A 125 23.04 -13.73 3.41
CA GLY A 125 24.50 -13.75 3.40
C GLY A 125 25.13 -14.91 4.18
N ARG A 126 24.33 -15.86 4.70
CA ARG A 126 24.84 -17.07 5.38
C ARG A 126 25.16 -18.21 4.42
N THR A 127 24.45 -18.24 3.28
CA THR A 127 24.61 -19.20 2.18
C THR A 127 24.19 -18.48 0.92
N ASN A 128 25.01 -18.48 -0.13
CA ASN A 128 24.64 -17.87 -1.42
C ASN A 128 23.34 -18.50 -1.93
N VAL A 129 22.35 -17.67 -2.24
CA VAL A 129 21.11 -18.12 -2.90
C VAL A 129 21.19 -17.81 -4.38
N ALA A 130 20.98 -18.82 -5.22
CA ALA A 130 20.92 -18.64 -6.67
C ALA A 130 19.78 -17.68 -7.06
N GLN A 131 20.05 -16.80 -8.03
CA GLN A 131 19.09 -15.84 -8.55
C GLN A 131 18.44 -16.36 -9.86
N PRO A 132 17.16 -16.01 -10.15
CA PRO A 132 16.26 -15.26 -9.28
C PRO A 132 15.80 -16.09 -8.08
N ASN A 133 15.86 -15.49 -6.88
CA ASN A 133 15.45 -16.14 -5.64
C ASN A 133 14.03 -15.75 -5.19
N LEU A 134 13.35 -14.93 -6.00
CA LEU A 134 11.92 -14.65 -5.94
C LEU A 134 11.29 -15.08 -7.27
N THR A 135 10.21 -15.86 -7.21
CA THR A 135 9.46 -16.27 -8.39
C THR A 135 8.00 -15.88 -8.25
N LEU A 136 7.40 -15.49 -9.38
CA LEU A 136 5.98 -15.16 -9.50
C LEU A 136 5.36 -16.14 -10.50
N ALA A 137 4.45 -16.98 -10.03
CA ALA A 137 3.69 -17.90 -10.87
C ALA A 137 2.27 -17.37 -11.03
N PHE A 138 1.88 -16.99 -12.26
CA PHE A 138 0.51 -16.52 -12.53
C PHE A 138 -0.52 -17.60 -12.20
N LYS A 139 -1.65 -17.23 -11.58
CA LYS A 139 -2.70 -18.15 -11.15
C LYS A 139 -4.06 -17.85 -11.75
N SER A 140 -4.46 -16.58 -11.81
CA SER A 140 -5.79 -16.20 -12.31
C SER A 140 -5.93 -14.71 -12.59
N THR A 141 -6.90 -14.35 -13.42
CA THR A 141 -7.36 -12.98 -13.67
C THR A 141 -8.75 -12.78 -13.08
N HIS A 142 -8.89 -11.77 -12.21
CA HIS A 142 -10.16 -11.39 -11.62
C HIS A 142 -10.63 -10.06 -12.20
N THR A 143 -11.83 -10.01 -12.77
CA THR A 143 -12.27 -8.84 -13.56
C THR A 143 -12.98 -7.82 -12.69
N LEU A 144 -12.71 -6.53 -12.92
CA LEU A 144 -13.45 -5.44 -12.32
C LEU A 144 -14.66 -5.11 -13.20
N LEU A 145 -15.84 -5.17 -12.59
CA LEU A 145 -17.13 -4.91 -13.20
C LEU A 145 -17.73 -3.65 -12.59
N ASP A 146 -18.49 -2.90 -13.39
CA ASP A 146 -19.19 -1.71 -12.92
C ASP A 146 -20.31 -2.03 -11.91
N PHE A 147 -20.99 -0.99 -11.42
CA PHE A 147 -22.12 -1.09 -10.48
C PHE A 147 -23.33 -1.88 -11.01
N LYS A 148 -23.37 -2.26 -12.28
CA LYS A 148 -24.40 -3.09 -12.92
C LYS A 148 -23.88 -4.45 -13.41
N GLY A 149 -22.59 -4.74 -13.21
CA GLY A 149 -21.96 -5.99 -13.62
C GLY A 149 -21.46 -5.98 -15.06
N ASN A 150 -21.42 -4.82 -15.72
CA ASN A 150 -20.86 -4.70 -17.06
C ASN A 150 -19.33 -4.60 -17.00
N LEU A 151 -18.68 -4.93 -18.12
CA LEU A 151 -17.24 -4.77 -18.28
C LEU A 151 -16.86 -3.28 -18.24
N THR A 152 -15.78 -3.00 -17.52
CA THR A 152 -15.08 -1.72 -17.52
C THR A 152 -14.24 -1.54 -18.79
N THR A 153 -13.64 -0.37 -18.95
CA THR A 153 -12.69 -0.05 -20.03
C THR A 153 -11.45 0.66 -19.49
N GLY A 154 -10.32 0.50 -20.16
CA GLY A 154 -9.06 1.20 -19.89
C GLY A 154 -8.87 2.46 -20.74
N LEU A 155 -9.91 2.91 -21.46
CA LEU A 155 -9.85 4.12 -22.29
C LEU A 155 -9.94 5.41 -21.46
N ASP A 156 -9.36 6.49 -21.99
CA ASP A 156 -9.49 7.82 -21.38
C ASP A 156 -10.96 8.26 -21.31
N PRO A 157 -11.42 8.73 -20.14
CA PRO A 157 -12.78 9.19 -20.00
C PRO A 157 -13.05 10.51 -20.71
N ASP A 158 -14.26 10.64 -21.25
CA ASP A 158 -14.84 11.90 -21.76
C ASP A 158 -16.17 12.27 -21.09
N GLY A 159 -16.60 11.49 -20.09
CA GLY A 159 -17.76 11.74 -19.24
C GLY A 159 -17.50 11.44 -17.76
N ASP A 160 -18.44 11.84 -16.91
CA ASP A 160 -18.31 11.80 -15.45
C ASP A 160 -19.51 11.13 -14.73
N THR A 161 -20.43 10.55 -15.49
CA THR A 161 -21.69 10.02 -14.97
C THR A 161 -22.09 8.73 -15.67
N LEU A 162 -22.30 7.67 -14.90
CA LEU A 162 -22.74 6.36 -15.39
C LEU A 162 -23.89 5.83 -14.55
N HIS A 163 -25.03 5.50 -15.17
CA HIS A 163 -26.16 4.84 -14.50
C HIS A 163 -26.65 5.54 -13.21
N GLY A 164 -26.50 6.87 -13.12
CA GLY A 164 -26.86 7.65 -11.93
C GLY A 164 -25.77 7.77 -10.87
N PHE A 165 -24.59 7.19 -11.10
CA PHE A 165 -23.38 7.39 -10.29
C PHE A 165 -22.56 8.54 -10.88
N SER A 166 -22.08 9.43 -10.02
CA SER A 166 -21.20 10.57 -10.32
C SER A 166 -20.46 10.98 -9.04
N PRO A 167 -19.21 11.49 -9.11
CA PRO A 167 -18.37 11.66 -10.30
C PRO A 167 -17.58 10.39 -10.61
N VAL A 168 -17.97 9.66 -11.66
CA VAL A 168 -17.27 8.44 -12.09
C VAL A 168 -16.83 8.60 -13.54
N PRO A 169 -15.58 8.24 -13.90
CA PRO A 169 -15.07 8.49 -15.24
C PRO A 169 -15.69 7.50 -16.26
N VAL A 170 -16.12 8.02 -17.42
CA VAL A 170 -16.88 7.24 -18.41
C VAL A 170 -16.32 7.42 -19.81
N LYS A 171 -16.31 6.33 -20.58
CA LYS A 171 -16.06 6.32 -22.01
C LYS A 171 -16.98 5.31 -22.69
N ASP A 172 -17.63 5.71 -23.79
CA ASP A 172 -18.49 4.84 -24.60
C ASP A 172 -19.55 4.06 -23.79
N GLY A 173 -20.10 4.70 -22.75
CA GLY A 173 -21.10 4.11 -21.87
C GLY A 173 -20.57 3.04 -20.90
N LYS A 174 -19.25 2.92 -20.76
CA LYS A 174 -18.58 2.05 -19.80
C LYS A 174 -17.84 2.89 -18.75
N LEU A 175 -17.75 2.34 -17.55
CA LEU A 175 -16.89 2.90 -16.51
C LEU A 175 -15.43 2.73 -16.91
N THR A 176 -14.67 3.83 -16.95
CA THR A 176 -13.23 3.76 -17.14
C THR A 176 -12.56 3.47 -15.81
N VAL A 177 -11.51 2.66 -15.81
CA VAL A 177 -10.79 2.32 -14.58
C VAL A 177 -9.31 2.27 -14.87
N ASP A 178 -8.60 3.22 -14.26
CA ASP A 178 -7.14 3.21 -14.23
C ASP A 178 -6.66 2.93 -12.80
N ALA A 179 -6.55 1.64 -12.48
CA ALA A 179 -6.32 1.16 -11.13
C ALA A 179 -4.88 1.40 -10.67
N GLU A 180 -4.69 2.10 -9.55
CA GLU A 180 -3.36 2.48 -9.02
C GLU A 180 -3.04 1.83 -7.66
N GLY A 181 -4.06 1.53 -6.87
CA GLY A 181 -3.94 1.07 -5.50
C GLY A 181 -4.87 -0.10 -5.24
N LEU A 182 -4.43 -1.03 -4.39
CA LEU A 182 -5.24 -2.14 -3.90
C LEU A 182 -5.21 -2.19 -2.37
N GLY A 183 -6.37 -2.41 -1.75
CA GLY A 183 -6.50 -2.73 -0.33
C GLY A 183 -7.39 -3.96 -0.14
N LEU A 184 -6.92 -4.98 0.57
CA LEU A 184 -7.66 -6.24 0.76
C LEU A 184 -8.47 -6.20 2.07
N CYS A 185 -9.71 -6.68 2.03
CA CYS A 185 -10.56 -6.82 3.21
C CYS A 185 -10.62 -8.27 3.71
N LYS A 186 -10.94 -8.44 5.00
CA LYS A 186 -11.01 -9.77 5.62
C LYS A 186 -12.17 -10.61 5.11
N ASP A 187 -13.24 -9.99 4.63
CA ASP A 187 -14.42 -10.66 4.07
C ASP A 187 -14.24 -11.09 2.60
N GLY A 188 -13.10 -10.77 1.97
CA GLY A 188 -12.82 -11.08 0.56
C GLY A 188 -13.23 -9.98 -0.41
N SER A 189 -13.89 -8.91 0.06
CA SER A 189 -14.01 -7.66 -0.70
C SER A 189 -12.65 -6.94 -0.74
N PHE A 190 -12.55 -5.91 -1.57
CA PHE A 190 -11.33 -5.13 -1.70
C PHE A 190 -11.61 -3.71 -2.19
N TYR A 191 -10.63 -2.82 -2.01
CA TYR A 191 -10.66 -1.44 -2.45
C TYR A 191 -9.66 -1.22 -3.58
N VAL A 192 -10.07 -0.52 -4.62
CA VAL A 192 -9.22 -0.11 -5.74
C VAL A 192 -9.20 1.42 -5.82
N SER A 193 -8.03 2.05 -5.84
CA SER A 193 -7.95 3.48 -6.17
C SER A 193 -7.86 3.66 -7.67
N GLU A 194 -8.57 4.66 -8.18
CA GLU A 194 -8.71 4.99 -9.59
C GLU A 194 -8.11 6.38 -9.86
N GLU A 195 -7.29 6.49 -10.92
CA GLU A 195 -6.48 7.68 -11.23
C GLU A 195 -7.29 8.86 -11.77
N TYR A 196 -8.19 8.63 -12.73
CA TYR A 196 -8.87 9.70 -13.47
C TYR A 196 -9.84 10.52 -12.60
N GLY A 197 -10.66 9.84 -11.81
CA GLY A 197 -11.66 10.42 -10.92
C GLY A 197 -11.17 10.62 -9.49
N ALA A 198 -9.89 10.32 -9.21
CA ALA A 198 -9.28 10.35 -7.87
C ALA A 198 -10.14 9.63 -6.80
N THR A 199 -10.80 8.55 -7.19
CA THR A 199 -11.84 7.87 -6.40
C THR A 199 -11.35 6.51 -5.93
N ILE A 200 -11.85 6.04 -4.79
CA ILE A 200 -11.64 4.67 -4.31
C ILE A 200 -12.93 3.88 -4.49
N TYR A 201 -12.88 2.78 -5.25
CA TYR A 201 -13.99 1.84 -5.38
C TYR A 201 -13.93 0.76 -4.33
N HIS A 202 -15.07 0.45 -3.71
CA HIS A 202 -15.26 -0.78 -2.94
C HIS A 202 -15.83 -1.85 -3.86
N VAL A 203 -15.19 -3.01 -3.90
CA VAL A 203 -15.46 -4.08 -4.85
C VAL A 203 -15.72 -5.38 -4.08
N ASP A 204 -16.76 -6.11 -4.48
CA ASP A 204 -17.04 -7.40 -3.87
C ASP A 204 -16.07 -8.50 -4.34
N SER A 205 -16.17 -9.68 -3.72
CA SER A 205 -15.33 -10.83 -4.05
C SER A 205 -15.52 -11.35 -5.49
N THR A 206 -16.60 -10.98 -6.19
CA THR A 206 -16.84 -11.34 -7.59
C THR A 206 -16.25 -10.33 -8.57
N GLY A 207 -15.77 -9.19 -8.06
CA GLY A 207 -15.15 -8.13 -8.85
C GLY A 207 -16.12 -7.01 -9.21
N ARG A 208 -17.36 -7.05 -8.72
CA ARG A 208 -18.37 -6.02 -9.00
C ARG A 208 -18.28 -4.88 -7.99
N MET A 209 -18.37 -3.66 -8.48
CA MET A 209 -18.37 -2.46 -7.63
C MET A 209 -19.63 -2.40 -6.76
N LEU A 210 -19.39 -2.19 -5.46
CA LEU A 210 -20.40 -1.99 -4.43
C LEU A 210 -20.65 -0.51 -4.16
N GLY A 211 -19.62 0.32 -4.31
CA GLY A 211 -19.69 1.73 -3.99
C GLY A 211 -18.38 2.44 -4.25
N LEU A 212 -18.36 3.73 -3.94
CA LEU A 212 -17.24 4.63 -4.21
C LEU A 212 -17.05 5.63 -3.07
N ILE A 213 -15.79 6.00 -2.84
CA ILE A 213 -15.37 7.04 -1.91
C ILE A 213 -14.65 8.08 -2.76
N THR A 214 -15.31 9.20 -3.00
CA THR A 214 -14.72 10.33 -3.72
C THR A 214 -14.10 11.32 -2.75
N PRO A 215 -13.11 12.10 -3.19
CA PRO A 215 -12.66 13.25 -2.44
C PRO A 215 -13.86 14.14 -2.08
N PRO A 216 -13.89 14.75 -0.89
CA PRO A 216 -14.93 15.71 -0.58
C PRO A 216 -14.86 16.84 -1.62
N THR A 217 -16.02 17.33 -2.05
CA THR A 217 -16.07 18.56 -2.85
C THR A 217 -15.41 19.67 -2.04
N PHE A 218 -14.25 20.14 -2.48
CA PHE A 218 -13.59 21.29 -1.86
C PHE A 218 -14.46 22.51 -2.11
N GLN A 219 -15.30 22.84 -1.14
CA GLN A 219 -15.82 24.20 -1.02
C GLN A 219 -14.61 25.06 -0.69
N ARG A 220 -14.20 25.89 -1.65
CA ARG A 220 -13.01 26.75 -1.62
C ARG A 220 -12.90 27.50 -0.28
N LEU A 221 -12.26 26.90 0.72
CA LEU A 221 -11.97 27.52 1.99
C LEU A 221 -10.67 28.31 1.79
N TYR A 222 -10.86 29.61 1.61
CA TYR A 222 -9.87 30.69 1.46
C TYR A 222 -9.15 30.79 0.10
N ASP A 223 -9.42 31.93 -0.56
CA ASP A 223 -8.60 32.46 -1.64
C ASP A 223 -7.31 33.02 -1.03
N PHE A 224 -6.20 32.29 -1.14
CA PHE A 224 -4.88 32.77 -0.70
C PHE A 224 -4.34 33.95 -1.56
N ARG A 225 -5.16 34.58 -2.41
CA ARG A 225 -4.76 35.68 -3.30
C ARG A 225 -5.22 37.06 -2.89
N SER A 226 -5.97 37.24 -1.81
CA SER A 226 -6.17 38.57 -1.23
C SER A 226 -5.30 38.71 0.02
N GLY A 227 -4.28 39.56 -0.06
CA GLY A 227 -3.40 39.93 1.06
C GLY A 227 -4.12 40.72 2.16
N GLY A 228 -5.21 40.17 2.70
CA GLY A 228 -5.94 40.73 3.83
C GLY A 228 -5.23 40.38 5.13
N GLU A 229 -4.90 41.40 5.91
CA GLU A 229 -4.30 41.28 7.24
C GLU A 229 -5.08 40.32 8.15
N ILE A 230 -4.33 39.52 8.91
CA ILE A 230 -4.87 38.65 9.95
C ILE A 230 -5.41 39.55 11.08
N PRO A 231 -6.71 39.54 11.42
CA PRO A 231 -7.21 40.31 12.54
C PRO A 231 -6.70 39.70 13.84
N ASN A 232 -5.91 40.47 14.57
CA ASN A 232 -5.36 40.11 15.87
C ASN A 232 -6.50 39.98 16.90
N ARG A 233 -7.06 38.77 17.06
CA ARG A 233 -7.97 38.49 18.18
C ARG A 233 -7.12 38.25 19.44
N ARG A 234 -6.91 39.31 20.22
CA ARG A 234 -6.59 39.18 21.64
C ARG A 234 -7.70 38.39 22.32
N ALA A 235 -7.33 37.26 22.93
CA ALA A 235 -8.18 36.57 23.88
C ALA A 235 -8.32 37.45 25.13
N THR A 236 -9.52 37.98 25.38
CA THR A 236 -9.92 38.42 26.72
C THR A 236 -10.30 37.19 27.53
N ARG A 237 -9.80 37.17 28.78
CA ARG A 237 -10.12 36.19 29.83
C ARG A 237 -11.59 36.16 30.18
#